data_AF-A0A1I3VC17-F1
#
_entry.id   AF-A0A1I3VC17-F1
#
_cell.length_a   1.000
_cell.length_b   1.000
_cell.length_c   1.000
_cell.angle_alpha   90.00
_cell.angle_beta   90.00
_cell.angle_gamma   90.00
#
_symmetry.space_group_name_H-M   'P 1'
#
loop_
_entity.id
_entity.type
_entity.pdbx_description
1 polymer ?
#
loop_
_entity_poly.entity_id
_entity_poly.type
_entity_poly.pdbx_seq_one_letter_code
_entity_poly.pdbx_strand_id
1 'polypeptide(L)' 'MRDIHLVPVSYFPSENLEFPMVAHLQTLTPNPLFYVRNHFEYPTIDMNTWYLSIEELVDQPIKFTYDDLKNMNKV' A
#
# COMPACT_ATOMS: atom_id res chain seq x y z
N MET A 1 -27.03 -8.24 -10.63
CA MET A 1 -25.66 -7.70 -10.75
C MET A 1 -24.72 -8.78 -10.25
N ARG A 2 -23.63 -9.09 -10.95
CA ARG A 2 -22.61 -10.01 -10.40
C ARG A 2 -21.75 -9.19 -9.45
N ASP A 3 -21.55 -9.67 -8.23
CA ASP A 3 -20.63 -9.03 -7.28
C ASP A 3 -19.20 -9.22 -7.79
N ILE A 4 -18.58 -8.12 -8.23
CA ILE A 4 -17.23 -8.12 -8.78
C ILE A 4 -16.26 -7.82 -7.65
N HIS A 5 -15.42 -8.81 -7.34
CA HIS A 5 -14.36 -8.71 -6.34
C HIS A 5 -13.03 -9.14 -6.96
N LEU A 6 -11.92 -8.79 -6.29
CA LEU A 6 -10.60 -9.28 -6.65
C LEU A 6 -10.57 -10.82 -6.65
N VAL A 7 -9.76 -11.38 -7.54
CA VAL A 7 -9.59 -12.83 -7.67
C VAL A 7 -8.36 -13.26 -6.85
N PRO A 8 -8.51 -14.20 -5.90
CA PRO A 8 -7.36 -14.65 -5.11
C PRO A 8 -6.43 -15.56 -5.91
N VAL A 9 -5.14 -15.28 -5.84
CA VAL A 9 -4.06 -16.09 -6.41
C VAL A 9 -3.36 -16.92 -5.34
N SER A 10 -3.10 -16.33 -4.17
CA SER A 10 -2.55 -17.02 -3.01
C SER A 10 -3.03 -16.37 -1.72
N TYR A 11 -3.09 -17.17 -0.64
CA TYR A 11 -3.31 -16.71 0.74
C TYR A 11 -2.11 -16.98 1.65
N PHE A 12 -1.09 -17.72 1.20
CA PHE A 12 0.08 -18.09 2.00
C PHE A 12 1.38 -17.94 1.17
N PRO A 13 2.45 -17.33 1.69
CA PRO A 13 2.62 -16.77 3.04
C PRO A 13 1.88 -15.44 3.29
N SER A 14 1.24 -14.87 2.26
CA SER A 14 0.43 -13.66 2.36
C SER A 14 -0.57 -13.59 1.20
N GLU A 15 -1.60 -12.76 1.36
CA GLU A 15 -2.63 -12.63 0.33
C GLU A 15 -2.10 -11.91 -0.92
N ASN A 16 -2.47 -12.48 -2.07
CA ASN A 16 -2.19 -11.94 -3.39
C ASN A 16 -3.47 -12.06 -4.21
N LEU A 17 -3.99 -10.93 -4.68
CA LEU A 17 -5.30 -10.81 -5.32
C LEU A 17 -5.17 -10.01 -6.62
N GLU A 18 -5.86 -10.40 -7.68
CA GLU A 18 -5.77 -9.80 -9.00
C GLU A 18 -7.07 -9.11 -9.44
N PHE A 19 -6.94 -8.13 -10.35
CA PHE A 19 -8.07 -7.49 -11.00
C PHE A 19 -8.86 -8.53 -11.81
N PRO A 20 -10.19 -8.66 -11.61
CA PRO A 20 -10.99 -9.65 -12.32
C PRO A 20 -11.13 -9.28 -13.80
N MET A 21 -10.85 -10.22 -14.70
CA MET A 21 -10.97 -10.02 -16.16
C MET A 21 -12.38 -9.58 -16.61
N VAL A 22 -13.42 -9.88 -15.82
CA VAL A 22 -14.81 -9.51 -16.10
C VAL A 22 -15.19 -8.09 -15.65
N ALA A 23 -14.31 -7.40 -14.92
CA ALA A 23 -14.53 -6.01 -14.55
C ALA A 23 -14.33 -5.07 -15.73
N HIS A 24 -15.10 -3.98 -15.73
CA HIS A 24 -14.92 -2.92 -16.70
C HIS A 24 -13.64 -2.13 -16.39
N LEU A 25 -12.74 -2.06 -17.38
CA LEU A 25 -11.54 -1.24 -17.29
C LEU A 25 -11.92 0.24 -17.26
N GLN A 26 -11.42 0.94 -16.25
CA GLN A 26 -11.53 2.39 -16.12
C GLN A 26 -10.14 3.01 -16.26
N THR A 27 -10.06 4.29 -16.62
CA THR A 27 -8.79 5.02 -16.66
C THR A 27 -8.07 5.01 -15.32
N LEU A 28 -8.82 5.07 -14.22
CA LEU A 28 -8.34 4.92 -12.86
C LEU A 28 -9.04 3.72 -12.24
N THR A 29 -8.27 2.69 -11.89
CA THR A 29 -8.80 1.52 -11.18
C THR A 29 -9.29 1.93 -9.79
N PRO A 30 -10.56 1.66 -9.42
CA PRO A 30 -11.04 1.94 -8.07
C PRO A 30 -10.25 1.16 -7.02
N ASN A 31 -10.00 1.75 -5.85
CA ASN A 31 -9.24 1.10 -4.76
C ASN A 31 -9.72 -0.34 -4.45
N PRO A 32 -11.03 -0.66 -4.38
CA PRO A 32 -11.49 -2.03 -4.12
C PRO A 32 -11.15 -3.07 -5.20
N LEU A 33 -10.71 -2.61 -6.38
CA LEU A 33 -10.30 -3.46 -7.50
C LEU A 33 -8.80 -3.30 -7.84
N PHE A 34 -8.04 -2.51 -7.07
CA PHE A 34 -6.59 -2.45 -7.25
C PHE A 34 -5.98 -3.78 -6.77
N TYR A 35 -5.11 -4.37 -7.58
CA TYR A 35 -4.52 -5.66 -7.24
C TYR A 35 -3.73 -5.59 -5.92
N VAL A 36 -3.68 -6.69 -5.19
CA VAL A 36 -2.95 -6.80 -3.92
C VAL A 36 -1.79 -7.76 -4.15
N ARG A 37 -0.56 -7.33 -3.86
CA ARG A 37 0.61 -8.20 -3.90
C ARG A 37 1.46 -8.02 -2.65
N ASN A 38 1.46 -9.02 -1.78
CA ASN A 38 2.34 -9.05 -0.62
C ASN A 38 3.29 -10.25 -0.66
N HIS A 39 4.44 -10.08 -0.02
CA HIS A 39 5.36 -11.18 0.30
C HIS A 39 5.22 -11.62 1.77
N PHE A 40 4.73 -10.73 2.64
CA PHE A 40 4.59 -10.92 4.09
C PHE A 40 3.22 -10.46 4.58
N GLU A 41 2.91 -10.72 5.84
CA GLU A 41 1.69 -10.21 6.50
C GLU A 41 1.69 -8.67 6.57
N TYR A 42 0.49 -8.10 6.67
CA TYR A 42 0.33 -6.66 6.84
C TYR A 42 0.87 -6.22 8.20
N PRO A 43 1.75 -5.21 8.25
CA PRO A 43 2.17 -4.66 9.53
C PRO A 43 0.99 -3.92 10.18
N THR A 44 0.78 -4.16 11.47
CA THR A 44 -0.06 -3.28 12.30
C THR A 44 0.77 -2.06 12.66
N ILE A 45 0.34 -0.87 12.24
CA ILE A 45 1.09 0.37 12.47
C ILE A 45 0.26 1.35 13.31
N ASP A 46 0.86 1.87 14.38
CA ASP A 46 0.35 3.03 15.11
C ASP A 46 1.01 4.30 14.54
N MET A 47 0.19 5.16 13.92
CA MET A 47 0.66 6.40 13.31
C MET A 47 1.26 7.39 14.30
N ASN A 48 0.92 7.29 15.60
CA ASN A 48 1.46 8.19 16.62
C ASN A 48 2.91 7.87 16.97
N THR A 49 3.38 6.66 16.66
CA THR A 49 4.75 6.20 16.99
C THR A 49 5.59 5.87 15.76
N TRP A 50 4.98 5.84 14.57
CA TRP A 50 5.66 5.56 13.32
C TRP A 50 6.53 6.74 12.83
N TYR A 51 7.68 6.42 12.23
CA TYR A 51 8.56 7.37 11.56
C TYR A 51 9.27 6.76 10.35
N LEU A 52 9.61 7.60 9.37
CA LEU A 52 10.53 7.28 8.29
C LEU A 52 11.94 7.70 8.68
N SER A 53 12.86 6.73 8.73
CA SER A 53 14.30 6.96 8.92
C SER A 53 15.01 7.11 7.58
N ILE A 54 15.86 8.12 7.44
CA ILE A 54 16.85 8.24 6.36
C ILE A 54 18.23 8.18 7.01
N GLU A 55 18.99 7.14 6.67
CA GLU A 55 20.23 6.76 7.34
C GLU A 55 21.31 6.35 6.31
N GLU A 56 22.46 5.88 6.80
CA GLU A 56 23.62 5.44 6.03
C GLU A 56 24.39 6.55 5.30
N LEU A 57 24.35 6.61 3.97
CA LEU A 57 25.21 7.48 3.16
C LEU A 57 24.67 8.91 3.09
N VAL A 58 24.51 9.53 4.26
CA VAL A 58 24.01 10.90 4.45
C VAL A 58 24.85 11.61 5.51
N ASP A 59 25.04 12.92 5.34
CA ASP A 59 25.82 13.71 6.31
C ASP A 59 25.11 13.82 7.67
N GLN A 60 23.77 13.87 7.66
CA GLN A 60 22.94 13.96 8.87
C GLN A 60 21.74 13.02 8.73
N PRO A 61 21.73 11.88 9.44
CA PRO A 61 20.56 11.02 9.53
C PRO A 61 19.36 11.79 10.10
N ILE A 62 18.17 11.51 9.58
CA ILE A 62 16.94 12.22 9.96
C ILE A 62 15.76 11.26 10.08
N LYS A 63 14.82 11.60 10.96
CA LYS A 63 13.55 10.90 11.13
C LYS A 63 12.40 11.86 10.85
N PHE A 64 11.43 11.41 10.05
CA PHE A 64 10.19 12.15 9.80
C PHE A 64 9.01 11.39 10.40
N THR A 65 8.21 12.08 11.20
CA THR A 65 6.90 11.56 11.63
C THR A 65 5.93 11.56 10.45
N TYR A 66 4.79 10.88 10.60
CA TYR A 66 3.74 10.92 9.59
C TYR A 66 3.20 12.33 9.33
N ASP A 67 3.14 13.17 10.37
CA ASP A 67 2.68 14.55 10.25
C ASP A 67 3.72 15.45 9.55
N ASP A 68 5.02 15.23 9.79
CA ASP A 68 6.07 15.95 9.04
C ASP A 68 5.91 15.74 7.53
N LEU A 69 5.68 14.49 7.11
CA LEU A 69 5.48 14.14 5.69
C LEU A 69 4.22 14.78 5.10
N LYS A 70 3.11 14.81 5.86
CA LYS A 70 1.86 15.45 5.42
C LYS A 70 1.97 16.95 5.18
N ASN A 71 2.88 17.60 5.90
CA ASN A 71 3.12 19.05 5.81
C ASN A 71 4.10 19.44 4.70
N MET A 72 4.69 18.47 3.99
CA MET A 72 5.51 18.72 2.81
C MET A 72 4.66 19.11 1.58
N ASN A 73 5.29 19.74 0.60
CA ASN A 73 4.65 20.02 -0.68
C ASN A 73 4.30 18.70 -1.37
N LYS A 74 3.04 18.57 -1.79
CA LYS A 74 2.52 17.41 -2.51
C LYS A 74 2.75 17.60 -4.01
N VAL A 75 3.13 16.53 -4.70
CA VAL A 75 3.29 16.48 -6.15
C VAL A 75 2.17 15.67 -6.79
#